data_AF-A0A927BST1-F1
#
_entry.id   AF-A0A927BST1-F1
#
_cell.length_a   1.000
_cell.length_b   1.000
_cell.length_c   1.000
_cell.angle_alpha   90.00
_cell.angle_beta   90.00
_cell.angle_gamma   90.00
#
_symmetry.space_group_name_H-M   'P 1'
#
loop_
_entity.id
_entity.type
_entity.pdbx_description
1 polymer ?
#
loop_
_entity_poly.entity_id
_entity_poly.type
_entity_poly.pdbx_seq_one_letter_code
_entity_poly.pdbx_strand_id
1 'polypeptide(L)'
;MAVSASAVKELREKTGAGMLDCKKALEQSDGDIQKAIEYLREKGLSAAASKAGRAATEGVVESYIHAGGRIGVLVEINCETDFVGKTDQFREFTKDIAMQIAAANPKFVRREEVPADELEKEREILKAQALNEGKPAHIVDKMVDGRISKYYEEHCLMEQSFIKDPDKTVAALLNEKISKIGENITIRRFVRYELGEGLEKKQDNFVEEVMSQVQK
;
A
#
# COMPACT_ATOMS: atom_id res chain seq x y z
N MET A 1 33.50 5.88 -17.77
CA MET A 1 33.40 5.14 -19.04
C MET A 1 32.20 5.63 -19.82
N ALA A 2 32.22 5.58 -21.16
CA ALA A 2 31.05 5.98 -21.96
C ALA A 2 29.95 4.92 -21.83
N VAL A 3 28.84 5.27 -21.18
CA VAL A 3 27.66 4.40 -21.08
C VAL A 3 27.02 4.25 -22.45
N SER A 4 26.76 3.01 -22.89
CA SER A 4 26.15 2.75 -24.20
C SER A 4 24.67 3.13 -24.23
N ALA A 5 24.19 3.61 -25.38
CA ALA A 5 22.76 3.93 -25.56
C ALA A 5 21.85 2.71 -25.35
N SER A 6 22.34 1.50 -25.66
CA SER A 6 21.61 0.25 -25.40
C SER A 6 21.43 0.00 -23.91
N ALA A 7 22.47 0.20 -23.08
CA ALA A 7 22.38 0.03 -21.63
C ALA A 7 21.43 1.05 -21.01
N VAL A 8 21.44 2.31 -21.48
CA VAL A 8 20.49 3.34 -21.03
C VAL A 8 19.06 2.94 -21.38
N LYS A 9 18.83 2.44 -22.61
CA LYS A 9 17.51 1.96 -23.04
C LYS A 9 17.04 0.78 -22.19
N GLU A 10 17.89 -0.21 -21.95
CA GLU A 10 17.57 -1.38 -21.12
C GLU A 10 17.19 -0.95 -19.69
N LEU A 11 18.01 -0.08 -19.07
CA LEU A 11 17.72 0.40 -17.72
C LEU A 11 16.41 1.18 -17.67
N ARG A 12 16.12 1.98 -18.70
CA ARG A 12 14.85 2.72 -18.82
C ARG A 12 13.67 1.77 -18.97
N GLU A 13 13.78 0.70 -19.74
CA GLU A 13 12.71 -0.30 -19.89
C GLU A 13 12.44 -1.02 -18.56
N LYS A 14 13.49 -1.37 -17.80
CA LYS A 14 13.36 -2.02 -16.50
C LYS A 14 12.79 -1.11 -15.41
N THR A 15 13.22 0.15 -15.38
CA THR A 15 12.90 1.07 -14.26
C THR A 15 11.78 2.03 -14.57
N GLY A 16 11.54 2.36 -15.84
CA GLY A 16 10.65 3.43 -16.28
C GLY A 16 11.16 4.85 -15.97
N ALA A 17 12.41 5.01 -15.54
CA ALA A 17 12.99 6.32 -15.23
C ALA A 17 13.28 7.16 -16.49
N GLY A 18 13.50 8.46 -16.31
CA GLY A 18 13.85 9.37 -17.39
C GLY A 18 15.18 9.01 -18.05
N MET A 19 15.31 9.23 -19.36
CA MET A 19 16.50 8.86 -20.14
C MET A 19 17.81 9.41 -19.55
N LEU A 20 17.79 10.66 -19.11
CA LEU A 20 18.95 11.30 -18.50
C LEU A 20 19.29 10.71 -17.13
N ASP A 21 18.28 10.35 -16.34
CA ASP A 21 18.48 9.75 -15.02
C ASP A 21 19.04 8.33 -15.15
N CYS A 22 18.55 7.53 -16.11
CA CYS A 22 19.14 6.23 -16.45
C CYS A 22 20.61 6.37 -16.87
N LYS A 23 20.93 7.35 -17.73
CA LYS A 23 22.31 7.59 -18.13
C LYS A 23 23.20 7.94 -16.94
N LYS A 24 22.76 8.89 -16.09
CA LYS A 24 23.50 9.28 -14.88
C LYS A 24 23.67 8.12 -13.91
N ALA A 25 22.62 7.32 -13.71
CA ALA A 25 22.68 6.16 -12.83
C ALA A 25 23.73 5.14 -13.29
N LEU A 26 23.78 4.88 -14.60
CA LEU A 26 24.81 4.00 -15.18
C LEU A 26 26.22 4.61 -15.09
N GLU A 27 26.36 5.92 -15.24
CA GLU A 27 27.65 6.59 -15.05
C GLU A 27 28.14 6.49 -13.60
N GLN A 28 27.25 6.60 -12.62
CA GLN A 28 27.57 6.46 -11.19
C GLN A 28 27.75 5.01 -10.74
N SER A 29 27.28 4.06 -11.54
CA SER A 29 27.33 2.62 -11.24
C SER A 29 28.34 1.87 -12.10
N ASP A 30 29.24 2.58 -12.79
CA ASP A 30 30.23 2.01 -13.71
C ASP A 30 29.63 1.09 -14.79
N GLY A 31 28.39 1.38 -15.22
CA GLY A 31 27.64 0.59 -16.21
C GLY A 31 26.96 -0.66 -15.65
N ASP A 32 27.06 -0.93 -14.35
CA ASP A 32 26.35 -2.03 -13.70
C ASP A 32 24.85 -1.72 -13.59
N ILE A 33 24.03 -2.53 -14.28
CA ILE A 33 22.57 -2.35 -14.35
C ILE A 33 21.93 -2.53 -12.97
N GLN A 34 22.38 -3.49 -12.17
CA GLN A 34 21.75 -3.78 -10.87
C GLN A 34 22.04 -2.65 -9.88
N LYS A 35 23.28 -2.19 -9.82
CA LYS A 35 23.65 -1.02 -9.01
C LYS A 35 22.96 0.25 -9.50
N ALA A 36 22.77 0.41 -10.81
CA ALA A 36 22.05 1.56 -11.36
C ALA A 36 20.56 1.54 -10.99
N ILE A 37 19.94 0.36 -10.89
CA ILE A 37 18.56 0.21 -10.38
C ILE A 37 18.50 0.64 -8.91
N GLU A 38 19.43 0.17 -8.07
CA GLU A 38 19.49 0.54 -6.65
C GLU A 38 19.70 2.05 -6.48
N TYR A 39 20.62 2.63 -7.24
CA TYR A 39 20.87 4.07 -7.26
C TYR A 39 19.63 4.87 -7.66
N LEU A 40 18.91 4.45 -8.70
CA LEU A 40 17.65 5.09 -9.11
C LEU A 40 16.57 4.98 -8.05
N ARG A 41 16.51 3.85 -7.33
CA ARG A 41 15.57 3.66 -6.22
C ARG A 41 15.86 4.64 -5.07
N GLU A 42 17.12 4.76 -4.67
CA GLU A 42 17.54 5.69 -3.61
C GLU A 42 17.28 7.15 -4.02
N LYS A 43 17.65 7.52 -5.25
CA LYS A 43 17.33 8.83 -5.83
C LYS A 43 15.83 9.10 -5.86
N GLY A 44 15.02 8.10 -6.19
CA GLY A 44 13.57 8.20 -6.21
C GLY A 44 12.98 8.48 -4.83
N LEU A 45 13.47 7.81 -3.79
CA LEU A 45 13.08 8.08 -2.40
C LEU A 45 13.41 9.52 -1.98
N SER A 46 14.60 10.00 -2.30
CA SER A 46 14.99 11.39 -2.04
C SER A 46 14.14 12.39 -2.83
N ALA A 47 13.84 12.07 -4.09
CA ALA A 47 12.99 12.88 -4.96
C ALA A 47 11.54 12.94 -4.48
N ALA A 48 11.02 11.87 -3.86
CA ALA A 48 9.70 11.86 -3.24
C ALA A 48 9.69 12.68 -1.94
N ALA A 49 10.68 12.47 -1.07
CA ALA A 49 10.81 13.22 0.19
C ALA A 49 10.90 14.74 -0.04
N SER A 50 11.67 15.18 -1.03
CA SER A 50 11.78 16.61 -1.39
C SER A 50 10.50 17.21 -2.00
N LYS A 51 9.57 16.38 -2.48
CA LYS A 51 8.28 16.81 -3.02
C LYS A 51 7.13 16.72 -2.02
N ALA A 52 7.27 15.95 -0.93
CA ALA A 52 6.20 15.71 0.04
C ALA A 52 5.60 17.00 0.65
N GLY A 53 6.38 18.09 0.73
CA GLY A 53 5.92 19.40 1.22
C GLY A 53 5.20 20.26 0.19
N ARG A 54 5.12 19.84 -1.09
CA ARG A 54 4.41 20.58 -2.14
C ARG A 54 2.91 20.34 -2.03
N ALA A 55 2.12 21.38 -2.26
CA ALA A 55 0.67 21.26 -2.24
C ALA A 55 0.19 20.34 -3.38
N ALA A 56 -0.49 19.26 -3.01
CA ALA A 56 -1.15 18.35 -3.94
C ALA A 56 -2.67 18.50 -3.77
N THR A 57 -3.29 19.42 -4.50
CA THR A 57 -4.72 19.76 -4.38
C THR A 57 -5.56 19.28 -5.55
N GLU A 58 -4.93 18.84 -6.64
CA GLU A 58 -5.57 18.22 -7.79
C GLU A 58 -5.58 16.70 -7.64
N GLY A 59 -6.14 15.95 -8.59
CA GLY A 59 -6.10 14.48 -8.61
C GLY A 59 -7.44 13.85 -8.92
N VAL A 60 -7.77 12.74 -8.26
CA VAL A 60 -9.02 12.01 -8.50
C VAL A 60 -9.55 11.32 -7.24
N VAL A 61 -10.88 11.25 -7.15
CA VAL A 61 -11.58 10.21 -6.38
C VAL A 61 -11.87 9.02 -7.30
N GLU A 62 -11.19 7.90 -7.10
CA GLU A 62 -11.38 6.66 -7.86
C GLU A 62 -12.37 5.75 -7.12
N SER A 63 -13.25 5.10 -7.88
CA SER A 63 -14.22 4.14 -7.36
C SER A 63 -13.95 2.73 -7.88
N TYR A 64 -14.04 1.73 -7.02
CA TYR A 64 -13.91 0.33 -7.42
C TYR A 64 -15.00 -0.53 -6.80
N ILE A 65 -15.73 -1.27 -7.63
CA ILE A 65 -16.78 -2.20 -7.23
C ILE A 65 -16.32 -3.62 -7.55
N HIS A 66 -16.32 -4.48 -6.54
CA HIS A 66 -15.83 -5.85 -6.65
C HIS A 66 -16.93 -6.88 -6.39
N ALA A 67 -16.76 -8.07 -6.97
CA ALA A 67 -17.62 -9.24 -6.78
C ALA A 67 -19.12 -8.92 -6.89
N GLY A 68 -19.53 -8.27 -7.98
CA GLY A 68 -20.94 -7.97 -8.27
C GLY A 68 -21.61 -6.99 -7.28
N GLY A 69 -20.83 -6.12 -6.62
CA GLY A 69 -21.36 -5.14 -5.67
C GLY A 69 -21.24 -5.54 -4.20
N ARG A 70 -20.60 -6.69 -3.91
CA ARG A 70 -20.36 -7.14 -2.54
C ARG A 70 -19.37 -6.24 -1.78
N ILE A 71 -18.38 -5.67 -2.49
CA ILE A 71 -17.42 -4.72 -1.92
C ILE A 71 -17.40 -3.47 -2.78
N GLY A 72 -17.42 -2.29 -2.14
CA GLY A 72 -17.28 -0.99 -2.79
C GLY A 72 -16.19 -0.16 -2.14
N VAL A 73 -15.34 0.49 -2.94
CA VAL A 73 -14.26 1.37 -2.47
C VAL A 73 -14.35 2.73 -3.15
N LEU A 74 -14.13 3.78 -2.37
CA LEU A 74 -13.82 5.13 -2.85
C LEU A 74 -12.48 5.55 -2.27
N VAL A 75 -11.55 6.02 -3.11
CA VAL A 75 -10.23 6.49 -2.68
C VAL A 75 -9.91 7.83 -3.31
N GLU A 76 -9.50 8.80 -2.49
CA GLU A 76 -9.01 10.11 -2.93
C GLU A 76 -7.49 10.09 -3.01
N ILE A 77 -6.95 10.34 -4.21
CA ILE A 77 -5.51 10.43 -4.46
C ILE A 77 -5.23 11.75 -5.14
N ASN A 78 -4.36 12.54 -4.51
CA ASN A 78 -4.00 13.86 -4.97
C ASN A 78 -2.68 13.89 -5.73
N CYS A 79 -2.55 14.84 -6.66
CA CYS A 79 -1.34 15.26 -7.35
C CYS A 79 -1.23 16.79 -7.37
N GLU A 80 -0.13 17.33 -7.93
CA GLU A 80 0.08 18.79 -7.98
C GLU A 80 -0.78 19.45 -9.07
N THR A 81 -0.93 18.81 -10.23
CA THR A 81 -1.64 19.39 -11.39
C THR A 81 -2.81 18.56 -11.91
N ASP A 82 -3.80 19.23 -12.51
CA ASP A 82 -4.96 18.59 -13.12
C ASP A 82 -4.58 17.77 -14.37
N PHE A 83 -3.51 18.17 -15.06
CA PHE A 83 -2.95 17.47 -16.20
C PHE A 83 -2.51 16.06 -15.81
N VAL A 84 -1.71 15.93 -14.75
CA VAL A 84 -1.25 14.63 -14.24
C VAL A 84 -2.43 13.77 -13.81
N GLY A 85 -3.43 14.35 -13.13
CA GLY A 85 -4.64 13.65 -12.69
C GLY A 85 -5.44 12.98 -13.83
N LYS A 86 -5.25 13.44 -15.07
CA LYS A 86 -5.90 12.92 -16.29
C LYS A 86 -5.05 11.93 -17.07
N THR A 87 -3.79 11.72 -16.70
CA THR A 87 -2.90 10.78 -17.42
C THR A 87 -3.24 9.33 -17.14
N ASP A 88 -3.08 8.46 -18.13
CA ASP A 88 -3.35 7.02 -17.99
C ASP A 88 -2.52 6.38 -16.86
N GLN A 89 -1.26 6.81 -16.72
CA GLN A 89 -0.36 6.31 -15.68
C GLN A 89 -0.85 6.61 -14.26
N PHE A 90 -1.41 7.82 -14.05
CA PHE A 90 -2.00 8.20 -12.76
C PHE A 90 -3.33 7.46 -12.54
N ARG A 91 -4.19 7.40 -13.56
CA ARG A 91 -5.47 6.68 -13.48
C ARG A 91 -5.29 5.19 -13.17
N GLU A 92 -4.34 4.54 -13.83
CA GLU A 92 -4.00 3.14 -13.57
C GLU A 92 -3.56 2.94 -12.12
N PHE A 93 -2.64 3.79 -11.62
CA PHE A 93 -2.22 3.75 -10.22
C PHE A 93 -3.40 3.89 -9.26
N THR A 94 -4.32 4.83 -9.52
CA THR A 94 -5.47 5.02 -8.62
C THR A 94 -6.42 3.82 -8.58
N LYS A 95 -6.62 3.15 -9.72
CA LYS A 95 -7.39 1.89 -9.81
C LYS A 95 -6.71 0.76 -9.06
N ASP A 96 -5.38 0.66 -9.16
CA ASP A 96 -4.59 -0.33 -8.45
C ASP A 96 -4.69 -0.15 -6.93
N ILE A 97 -4.65 1.09 -6.44
CA ILE A 97 -4.85 1.40 -5.03
C ILE A 97 -6.28 1.06 -4.58
N ALA A 98 -7.30 1.39 -5.39
CA ALA A 98 -8.68 1.04 -5.05
C ALA A 98 -8.89 -0.48 -4.95
N MET A 99 -8.26 -1.25 -5.84
CA MET A 99 -8.26 -2.72 -5.82
C MET A 99 -7.51 -3.29 -4.63
N GLN A 100 -6.33 -2.72 -4.30
CA GLN A 100 -5.57 -3.04 -3.09
C GLN A 100 -6.45 -2.90 -1.84
N ILE A 101 -7.12 -1.76 -1.69
CA ILE A 101 -8.00 -1.50 -0.55
C ILE A 101 -9.14 -2.52 -0.49
N ALA A 102 -9.77 -2.82 -1.64
CA ALA A 102 -10.87 -3.78 -1.69
C ALA A 102 -10.44 -5.17 -1.21
N ALA A 103 -9.24 -5.62 -1.60
CA ALA A 103 -8.71 -6.95 -1.30
C ALA A 103 -8.10 -7.04 0.11
N ALA A 104 -7.30 -6.06 0.52
CA ALA A 104 -6.51 -6.12 1.75
C ALA A 104 -7.19 -5.51 2.97
N ASN A 105 -8.33 -4.81 2.79
CA ASN A 105 -9.13 -4.22 3.87
C ASN A 105 -8.30 -3.42 4.92
N PRO A 106 -7.41 -2.49 4.50
CA PRO A 106 -6.73 -1.60 5.44
C PRO A 106 -7.75 -0.75 6.20
N LYS A 107 -7.40 -0.35 7.42
CA LYS A 107 -8.19 0.57 8.25
C LYS A 107 -7.70 2.00 8.15
N PHE A 108 -6.40 2.18 7.94
CA PHE A 108 -5.72 3.47 7.94
C PHE A 108 -4.91 3.63 6.65
N VAL A 109 -4.62 4.86 6.25
CA VAL A 109 -3.67 5.09 5.15
C VAL A 109 -2.25 4.81 5.64
N ARG A 110 -1.89 5.37 6.80
CA ARG A 110 -0.51 5.39 7.33
C ARG A 110 -0.49 5.17 8.84
N ARG A 111 0.70 4.87 9.39
CA ARG A 111 0.89 4.57 10.82
C ARG A 111 0.46 5.72 11.74
N GLU A 112 0.68 6.95 11.30
CA GLU A 112 0.35 8.15 12.09
C GLU A 112 -1.15 8.37 12.26
N GLU A 113 -1.99 7.67 11.48
CA GLU A 113 -3.45 7.73 11.59
C GLU A 113 -4.02 6.70 12.57
N VAL A 114 -3.19 5.79 13.11
CA VAL A 114 -3.63 4.78 14.07
C VAL A 114 -3.80 5.44 15.45
N PRO A 115 -4.99 5.33 16.09
CA PRO A 115 -5.22 5.90 17.41
C PRO A 115 -4.26 5.30 18.46
N ALA A 116 -3.63 6.18 19.25
CA ALA A 116 -2.67 5.76 20.27
C ALA A 116 -3.30 4.83 21.32
N ASP A 117 -4.57 5.06 21.66
CA ASP A 117 -5.28 4.24 22.63
C ASP A 117 -5.60 2.84 22.11
N GLU A 118 -5.88 2.67 20.81
CA GLU A 118 -6.01 1.34 20.19
C GLU A 118 -4.66 0.60 20.22
N LEU A 119 -3.57 1.30 19.90
CA LEU A 119 -2.23 0.71 19.89
C LEU A 119 -1.76 0.30 21.29
N GLU A 120 -2.03 1.12 22.31
CA GLU A 120 -1.68 0.82 23.70
C GLU A 120 -2.46 -0.39 24.23
N LYS A 121 -3.78 -0.44 23.98
CA LYS A 121 -4.61 -1.60 24.34
C LYS A 121 -4.10 -2.88 23.67
N GLU A 122 -3.80 -2.82 22.38
CA GLU A 122 -3.24 -3.97 21.66
C GLU A 122 -1.88 -4.38 22.26
N ARG A 123 -1.00 -3.41 22.53
CA ARG A 123 0.30 -3.66 23.18
C ARG A 123 0.16 -4.36 24.53
N GLU A 124 -0.79 -3.95 25.37
CA GLU A 124 -1.06 -4.57 26.67
C GLU A 124 -1.56 -6.00 26.53
N ILE A 125 -2.52 -6.25 25.62
CA ILE A 125 -3.05 -7.58 25.32
C ILE A 125 -1.90 -8.51 24.87
N LEU A 126 -1.06 -8.03 23.96
CA LEU A 126 0.06 -8.80 23.42
C LEU A 126 1.14 -9.08 24.48
N LYS A 127 1.42 -8.13 25.38
CA LYS A 127 2.31 -8.33 26.53
C LYS A 127 1.76 -9.40 27.47
N ALA A 128 0.48 -9.31 27.83
CA ALA A 128 -0.17 -10.30 28.69
C ALA A 128 -0.15 -11.71 28.08
N GLN A 129 -0.43 -11.82 26.77
CA GLN A 129 -0.32 -13.10 26.06
C GLN A 129 1.10 -13.68 26.11
N ALA A 130 2.12 -12.87 25.82
CA ALA A 130 3.51 -13.34 25.79
C ALA A 130 4.03 -13.75 27.19
N LEU A 131 3.58 -13.07 28.25
CA LEU A 131 3.87 -13.45 29.64
C LEU A 131 3.19 -14.78 30.02
N ASN A 132 1.92 -14.96 29.62
CA ASN A 132 1.18 -16.21 29.84
C ASN A 132 1.77 -17.39 29.05
N GLU A 133 2.42 -17.14 27.91
CA GLU A 133 3.22 -18.12 27.16
C GLU A 133 4.54 -18.51 27.85
N GLY A 134 4.84 -17.96 29.04
CA GLY A 134 6.00 -18.33 29.87
C GLY A 134 7.33 -17.78 29.36
N LYS A 135 7.31 -16.73 28.53
CA LYS A 135 8.53 -16.19 27.91
C LYS A 135 9.27 -15.20 28.83
N PRO A 136 10.61 -15.16 28.80
CA PRO A 136 11.39 -14.18 29.54
C PRO A 136 11.04 -12.73 29.16
N ALA A 137 11.01 -11.82 30.13
CA ALA A 137 10.60 -10.42 29.94
C ALA A 137 11.34 -9.69 28.80
N HIS A 138 12.64 -9.93 28.64
CA HIS A 138 13.44 -9.32 27.57
C HIS A 138 13.08 -9.78 26.15
N ILE A 139 12.42 -10.95 26.01
CA ILE A 139 11.89 -11.47 24.74
C ILE A 139 10.48 -10.93 24.50
N VAL A 140 9.70 -10.73 25.57
CA VAL A 140 8.33 -10.20 25.50
C VAL A 140 8.30 -8.85 24.78
N ASP A 141 9.17 -7.91 25.15
CA ASP A 141 9.16 -6.58 24.52
C ASP A 141 9.48 -6.64 23.02
N LYS A 142 10.51 -7.39 22.61
CA LYS A 142 10.84 -7.60 21.19
C LYS A 142 9.72 -8.30 20.43
N MET A 143 9.05 -9.25 21.07
CA MET A 143 7.94 -9.98 20.46
C MET A 143 6.72 -9.08 20.24
N VAL A 144 6.42 -8.22 21.22
CA VAL A 144 5.34 -7.24 21.15
C VAL A 144 5.62 -6.23 20.04
N ASP A 145 6.85 -5.72 19.93
CA ASP A 145 7.21 -4.80 18.84
C ASP A 145 7.09 -5.45 17.46
N GLY A 146 7.45 -6.74 17.34
CA GLY A 146 7.24 -7.51 16.11
C GLY A 146 5.75 -7.69 15.76
N ARG A 147 4.91 -8.01 16.76
CA ARG A 147 3.46 -8.13 16.57
C ARG A 147 2.80 -6.78 16.23
N ILE A 148 3.27 -5.68 16.82
CA ILE A 148 2.82 -4.32 16.48
C ILE A 148 3.25 -3.95 15.05
N SER A 149 4.46 -4.34 14.63
CA SER A 149 4.90 -4.14 13.25
C SER A 149 3.97 -4.86 12.26
N LYS A 150 3.59 -6.10 12.58
CA LYS A 150 2.61 -6.87 11.81
C LYS A 150 1.22 -6.22 11.80
N TYR A 151 0.77 -5.66 12.92
CA TYR A 151 -0.48 -4.90 12.98
C TYR A 151 -0.47 -3.74 11.97
N TYR A 152 0.64 -3.00 11.86
CA TYR A 152 0.77 -1.95 10.86
C TYR A 152 0.74 -2.51 9.43
N GLU A 153 1.45 -3.60 9.15
CA GLU A 153 1.43 -4.27 7.84
C GLU A 153 0.02 -4.75 7.45
N GLU A 154 -0.82 -5.15 8.41
CA GLU A 154 -2.19 -5.60 8.14
C GLU A 154 -3.18 -4.43 8.00
N HIS A 155 -3.04 -3.39 8.83
CA HIS A 155 -4.06 -2.34 8.95
C HIS A 155 -3.72 -1.01 8.28
N CYS A 156 -2.46 -0.74 7.94
CA CYS A 156 -2.05 0.50 7.27
C CYS A 156 -1.76 0.23 5.79
N LEU A 157 -2.51 0.88 4.90
CA LEU A 157 -2.39 0.72 3.46
C LEU A 157 -0.95 0.89 2.95
N MET A 158 -0.23 1.90 3.44
CA MET A 158 1.13 2.20 2.99
C MET A 158 2.16 1.10 3.35
N GLU A 159 1.88 0.30 4.37
CA GLU A 159 2.77 -0.77 4.86
C GLU A 159 2.49 -2.12 4.19
N GLN A 160 1.31 -2.26 3.59
CA GLN A 160 0.90 -3.51 2.95
C GLN A 160 1.78 -3.84 1.73
N SER A 161 2.07 -5.13 1.55
CA SER A 161 2.53 -5.67 0.27
C SER A 161 1.47 -5.42 -0.80
N PHE A 162 1.93 -5.02 -1.98
CA PHE A 162 1.05 -4.71 -3.09
C PHE A 162 0.53 -5.99 -3.74
N ILE A 163 -0.79 -6.12 -3.90
CA ILE A 163 -1.44 -7.36 -4.36
C ILE A 163 -1.00 -7.83 -5.75
N LYS A 164 -0.57 -6.92 -6.64
CA LYS A 164 -0.09 -7.28 -7.98
C LYS A 164 1.41 -7.56 -8.03
N ASP A 165 2.15 -7.11 -7.03
CA ASP A 165 3.59 -7.28 -6.91
C ASP A 165 3.98 -7.34 -5.43
N PRO A 166 3.91 -8.53 -4.80
CA PRO A 166 4.12 -8.69 -3.36
C PRO A 166 5.54 -8.36 -2.88
N ASP A 167 6.50 -8.25 -3.80
CA ASP A 167 7.90 -7.91 -3.50
C ASP A 167 8.07 -6.43 -3.13
N LYS A 168 7.03 -5.61 -3.29
CA LYS A 168 7.04 -4.20 -2.88
C LYS A 168 5.82 -3.82 -2.05
N THR A 169 6.02 -2.84 -1.17
CA THR A 169 4.92 -2.23 -0.41
C THR A 169 4.20 -1.17 -1.25
N VAL A 170 2.99 -0.81 -0.84
CA VAL A 170 2.24 0.32 -1.43
C VAL A 170 3.03 1.63 -1.31
N ALA A 171 3.76 1.85 -0.21
CA ALA A 171 4.65 3.00 -0.07
C ALA A 171 5.76 3.03 -1.13
N ALA A 172 6.39 1.88 -1.41
CA ALA A 172 7.39 1.77 -2.46
C ALA A 172 6.80 2.05 -3.84
N LEU A 173 5.61 1.50 -4.13
CA LEU A 173 4.88 1.77 -5.37
C LEU A 173 4.56 3.27 -5.53
N LEU A 174 4.08 3.95 -4.47
CA LEU A 174 3.80 5.38 -4.50
C LEU A 174 5.07 6.19 -4.85
N ASN A 175 6.19 5.88 -4.20
CA ASN A 175 7.47 6.56 -4.44
C ASN A 175 7.99 6.34 -5.86
N GLU A 176 7.83 5.13 -6.42
CA GLU A 176 8.12 4.86 -7.82
C GLU A 176 7.26 5.74 -8.75
N LYS A 177 5.97 5.89 -8.47
CA LYS A 177 5.07 6.74 -9.27
C LYS A 177 5.43 8.22 -9.16
N ILE A 178 5.74 8.73 -7.96
CA ILE A 178 6.24 10.10 -7.76
C ILE A 178 7.52 10.36 -8.56
N SER A 179 8.44 9.39 -8.57
CA SER A 179 9.70 9.51 -9.31
C SER A 179 9.48 9.52 -10.82
N LYS A 180 8.55 8.71 -11.33
CA LYS A 180 8.23 8.63 -12.76
C LYS A 180 7.43 9.82 -13.27
N ILE A 181 6.43 10.25 -12.50
CA ILE A 181 5.51 11.34 -12.87
C ILE A 181 6.17 12.70 -12.61
N GLY A 182 6.99 12.81 -11.57
CA GLY A 182 7.70 14.04 -11.23
C GLY A 182 6.92 15.02 -10.35
N GLU A 183 5.74 14.63 -9.87
CA GLU A 183 4.90 15.41 -8.94
C GLU A 183 4.79 14.72 -7.58
N ASN A 184 4.50 15.50 -6.54
CA ASN A 184 3.99 14.98 -5.29
C ASN A 184 2.68 14.23 -5.53
N ILE A 185 2.57 13.01 -5.02
CA ILE A 185 1.35 12.20 -5.08
C ILE A 185 1.06 11.74 -3.67
N THR A 186 -0.19 11.87 -3.23
CA THR A 186 -0.59 11.49 -1.87
C THR A 186 -1.90 10.73 -1.91
N ILE A 187 -1.94 9.56 -1.26
CA ILE A 187 -3.20 8.89 -0.93
C ILE A 187 -3.77 9.62 0.28
N ARG A 188 -4.92 10.28 0.12
CA ARG A 188 -5.45 11.21 1.12
C ARG A 188 -6.34 10.51 2.13
N ARG A 189 -7.28 9.73 1.63
CA ARG A 189 -8.27 8.96 2.41
C ARG A 189 -8.96 7.95 1.52
N PHE A 190 -9.55 6.94 2.13
CA PHE A 190 -10.42 6.02 1.45
C PHE A 190 -11.60 5.62 2.35
N VAL A 191 -12.57 4.99 1.74
CA VAL A 191 -13.65 4.28 2.42
C VAL A 191 -13.84 2.96 1.69
N ARG A 192 -14.05 1.89 2.46
CA ARG A 192 -14.40 0.56 1.95
C ARG A 192 -15.71 0.15 2.61
N TYR A 193 -16.61 -0.39 1.81
CA TYR A 193 -17.85 -1.01 2.26
C TYR A 193 -17.85 -2.49 1.89
N GLU A 194 -18.34 -3.33 2.78
CA GLU A 194 -18.64 -4.73 2.49
C GLU A 194 -20.10 -5.07 2.83
N LEU A 195 -20.78 -5.75 1.91
CA LEU A 195 -22.18 -6.13 2.06
C LEU A 195 -22.36 -7.06 3.27
N GLY A 196 -23.16 -6.60 4.24
CA GLY A 196 -23.46 -7.33 5.47
C GLY A 196 -22.40 -7.19 6.56
N GLU A 197 -21.44 -6.27 6.40
CA GLU A 197 -20.49 -5.94 7.46
C GLU A 197 -21.22 -5.50 8.73
N GLY A 198 -20.83 -6.06 9.87
CA GLY A 198 -21.42 -5.77 11.18
C GLY A 198 -22.81 -6.39 11.44
N LEU A 199 -23.35 -7.20 10.51
CA LEU A 199 -24.61 -7.92 10.72
C LEU A 199 -24.35 -9.39 11.09
N GLU A 200 -25.04 -9.89 12.12
CA GLU A 200 -25.10 -11.32 12.38
C GLU A 200 -25.82 -12.01 11.22
N LYS A 201 -25.12 -12.91 10.53
CA LYS A 201 -25.77 -13.77 9.54
C LYS A 201 -26.74 -14.68 10.29
N LYS A 202 -28.01 -14.70 9.87
CA LYS A 202 -28.94 -15.76 10.30
C LYS A 202 -28.28 -17.11 10.03
N GLN A 203 -28.04 -17.88 11.08
CA GLN A 203 -27.79 -19.31 10.95
C GLN A 203 -29.13 -19.97 10.66
N ASP A 204 -29.45 -20.12 9.38
CA ASP A 204 -30.56 -20.99 9.00
C ASP A 204 -30.06 -22.43 9.17
N ASN A 205 -30.46 -23.06 10.28
CA ASN A 205 -30.21 -24.48 10.50
C ASN A 205 -31.14 -25.26 9.58
N PHE A 206 -30.69 -25.49 8.35
CA PHE A 206 -31.42 -26.19 7.30
C PHE A 206 -32.02 -27.52 7.77
N VAL A 207 -31.37 -28.18 8.74
CA VAL A 207 -31.87 -29.41 9.37
C VAL A 207 -33.14 -29.15 10.19
N GLU A 208 -33.20 -28.08 10.99
CA GLU A 208 -34.40 -27.71 11.75
C GLU A 208 -35.54 -27.26 10.83
N GLU A 209 -35.22 -26.53 9.77
CA GLU A 209 -36.21 -26.10 8.78
C GLU A 209 -36.84 -27.30 8.07
N VAL A 210 -36.03 -28.28 7.63
CA VAL A 210 -36.52 -29.52 7.01
C VAL A 210 -37.31 -30.37 8.02
N MET A 211 -36.83 -30.53 9.26
CA MET A 211 -37.53 -31.31 10.28
C MET A 211 -38.90 -30.70 10.65
N SER A 212 -39.04 -29.37 10.62
CA SER A 212 -40.30 -28.69 10.88
C SER A 212 -41.35 -28.89 9.76
N GLN A 213 -40.92 -29.16 8.53
CA GLN A 213 -41.82 -29.41 7.40
C GLN A 213 -42.28 -30.86 7.31
N VAL A 214 -41.49 -31.81 7.84
CA VAL A 214 -41.84 -33.25 7.87
C VAL A 214 -42.84 -33.59 8.99
N GLN A 215 -43.00 -32.72 9.99
CA GLN A 215 -43.95 -32.90 11.11
C GLN A 215 -45.34 -32.27 10.89
N LYS A 216 -45.62 -31.71 9.70
CA LYS A 216 -46.96 -31.31 9.27
C LYS A 216 -47.59 -32.35 8.36
#